data_AF-A0A7C1LLH2-F1
#
_entry.id   AF-A0A7C1LLH2-F1
#
_cell.length_a   1.000
_cell.length_b   1.000
_cell.length_c   1.000
_cell.angle_alpha   90.00
_cell.angle_beta   90.00
_cell.angle_gamma   90.00
#
_symmetry.space_group_name_H-M   'P 1'
#
loop_
_entity.id
_entity.type
_entity.pdbx_description
1 polymer ?
#
loop_
_entity_poly.entity_id
_entity_poly.type
_entity_poly.pdbx_seq_one_letter_code
_entity_poly.pdbx_strand_id
1 'polypeptide(L)' 'MSLMYLGLKNDTNATISIRDSYGTQIIHHQWDIKRNALNIPVFNLEKGLYMISIRSENQNVKAKFYKQ' A
#
# COMPACT_ATOMS: atom_id res chain seq x y z
N MET A 1 -10.81 11.64 -4.51
CA MET A 1 -10.05 11.20 -3.31
C MET A 1 -10.41 9.75 -3.07
N SER A 2 -9.47 8.81 -3.23
CA SER A 2 -9.73 7.37 -3.00
C SER A 2 -9.05 6.97 -1.69
N LEU A 3 -9.81 6.49 -0.72
CA LEU A 3 -9.33 5.97 0.57
C LEU A 3 -9.44 4.44 0.51
N MET A 4 -8.31 3.74 0.62
CA MET A 4 -8.24 2.29 0.64
C MET A 4 -8.08 1.83 2.09
N TYR A 5 -9.13 1.23 2.67
CA TYR A 5 -9.09 0.66 4.01
C TYR A 5 -8.73 -0.84 3.93
N LEU A 6 -7.48 -1.17 4.26
CA LEU A 6 -7.08 -2.56 4.55
C LEU A 6 -7.17 -2.76 6.06
N GLY A 7 -7.78 -3.86 6.51
CA GLY A 7 -7.76 -4.26 7.92
C GLY A 7 -6.35 -4.70 8.33
N LEU A 8 -5.50 -3.73 8.65
CA LEU A 8 -4.09 -3.92 8.99
C LEU A 8 -3.92 -4.06 10.50
N LYS A 9 -2.86 -4.72 10.93
CA LYS A 9 -2.39 -4.67 12.32
C LYS A 9 -1.51 -3.45 12.51
N ASN A 10 -1.60 -2.83 13.69
CA ASN A 10 -0.66 -1.79 14.08
C ASN A 10 0.77 -2.33 14.08
N ASP A 11 1.70 -1.51 13.60
CA ASP A 11 3.12 -1.84 13.52
C ASP A 11 3.91 -0.53 13.44
N THR A 12 5.14 -0.50 13.94
CA THR A 12 5.98 0.71 13.93
C THR A 12 7.00 0.72 12.79
N ASN A 13 7.06 -0.34 11.98
CA ASN A 13 8.03 -0.45 10.90
C ASN A 13 7.54 -1.33 9.75
N ALA A 14 6.36 -1.01 9.21
CA ALA A 14 5.84 -1.71 8.05
C ALA A 14 6.48 -1.16 6.77
N THR A 15 6.99 -2.06 5.93
CA THR A 15 7.39 -1.76 4.56
C THR A 15 6.15 -1.77 3.66
N ILE A 16 5.87 -0.66 3.00
CA ILE A 16 4.77 -0.47 2.06
C ILE A 16 5.35 -0.24 0.67
N SER A 17 4.91 -1.04 -0.31
CA SER A 17 5.31 -0.88 -1.70
C SER A 17 4.13 -0.99 -2.64
N ILE A 18 4.15 -0.22 -3.72
CA ILE A 18 3.19 -0.31 -4.81
C ILE A 18 3.94 -0.59 -6.11
N ARG A 19 3.48 -1.60 -6.85
CA ARG A 19 3.98 -1.95 -8.18
C ARG A 19 2.89 -1.81 -9.23
N ASP A 20 3.25 -1.40 -10.43
CA ASP A 20 2.36 -1.39 -11.60
C ASP A 20 2.15 -2.80 -12.17
N SER A 21 1.36 -2.91 -13.25
CA SER A 21 1.09 -4.18 -13.94
C SER A 21 2.32 -4.83 -14.59
N TYR A 22 3.39 -4.06 -14.82
CA TYR A 22 4.65 -4.53 -15.37
C TYR A 22 5.64 -4.96 -14.28
N GLY A 23 5.29 -4.77 -13.01
CA GLY A 23 6.12 -5.10 -11.85
C GLY A 23 7.07 -3.99 -11.42
N THR A 24 7.02 -2.82 -12.06
CA THR A 24 7.81 -1.63 -11.72
C THR A 24 7.40 -1.12 -10.36
N GLN A 25 8.37 -0.89 -9.47
CA GLN A 25 8.10 -0.31 -8.15
C GLN A 25 7.93 1.21 -8.27
N ILE A 26 6.72 1.68 -8.00
CA ILE A 26 6.35 3.11 -8.10
C ILE A 26 6.45 3.81 -6.75
N ILE A 27 6.06 3.11 -5.68
CA ILE A 27 6.12 3.62 -4.30
C ILE A 27 6.86 2.62 -3.43
N HIS A 28 7.71 3.12 -2.53
CA HIS A 28 8.38 2.34 -1.50
C HIS A 28 8.67 3.18 -0.26
N HIS A 29 8.08 2.81 0.86
CA HIS A 29 8.25 3.50 2.14
C HIS A 29 8.27 2.53 3.32
N GLN A 30 8.85 2.98 4.43
CA GLN A 30 8.65 2.38 5.75
C GLN A 30 7.82 3.34 6.59
N TRP A 31 6.64 2.92 7.05
CA TRP A 31 5.75 3.73 7.88
C TRP A 31 5.19 2.95 9.07
N ASP A 32 4.79 3.71 10.09
CA ASP A 32 3.89 3.22 11.14
C ASP A 32 2.52 2.91 10.56
N ILE A 33 1.92 1.81 11.03
CA ILE A 33 0.49 1.52 10.90
C ILE A 33 -0.16 1.82 12.24
N LYS A 34 -1.10 2.77 12.24
CA LYS A 34 -1.81 3.21 13.44
C LYS A 34 -3.32 3.05 13.22
N ARG A 35 -4.03 2.69 14.29
CA ARG A 35 -5.49 2.50 14.26
C ARG A 35 -5.92 1.49 13.18
N ASN A 36 -5.11 0.48 12.95
CA ASN A 36 -5.37 -0.63 12.02
C ASN A 36 -5.60 -0.19 10.57
N ALA A 37 -5.10 0.99 10.20
CA ALA A 37 -5.31 1.58 8.88
C ALA A 37 -4.07 2.36 8.43
N LEU A 38 -3.99 2.62 7.13
CA LEU A 38 -2.88 3.36 6.52
C LEU A 38 -3.42 4.16 5.33
N ASN A 39 -3.09 5.45 5.28
CA ASN A 39 -3.46 6.34 4.19
C ASN A 39 -2.26 6.55 3.28
N ILE A 40 -2.34 6.06 2.04
CA ILE A 40 -1.27 6.21 1.06
C ILE A 40 -1.72 7.21 0.00
N PRO A 41 -0.98 8.30 -0.22
CA PRO A 41 -1.25 9.19 -1.32
C PRO A 41 -0.95 8.48 -2.65
N VAL A 42 -1.98 8.34 -3.49
CA VAL A 42 -1.88 7.70 -4.82
C VAL A 42 -2.23 8.67 -5.96
N PHE A 43 -2.15 9.98 -5.70
CA PHE A 43 -2.57 11.01 -6.65
C PHE A 43 -1.65 11.13 -7.87
N ASN A 44 -0.35 10.80 -7.73
CA ASN A 44 0.63 10.78 -8.81
C ASN A 44 0.61 9.47 -9.63
N LEU A 45 -0.24 8.51 -9.28
CA LEU A 45 -0.36 7.29 -10.07
C LEU A 45 -1.23 7.55 -11.31
N GLU A 46 -0.72 7.11 -12.46
CA GLU A 46 -1.50 7.05 -13.68
C GLU A 46 -2.70 6.09 -13.55
N LYS A 47 -3.60 6.11 -14.53
CA LYS A 47 -4.71 5.17 -14.57
C LYS A 47 -4.17 3.78 -14.87
N GLY A 48 -4.55 2.78 -14.06
CA GLY A 48 -4.01 1.45 -14.25
C GLY A 48 -4.25 0.49 -13.09
N LEU A 49 -3.82 -0.75 -13.30
CA LEU A 49 -3.84 -1.80 -12.29
C LEU A 49 -2.53 -1.77 -11.50
N TYR A 50 -2.65 -1.79 -10.18
CA TYR A 50 -1.52 -1.79 -9.26
C TYR A 50 -1.66 -2.91 -8.23
N MET A 51 -0.52 -3.32 -7.68
CA MET A 51 -0.44 -4.20 -6.52
C MET A 51 0.23 -3.46 -5.37
N ILE A 52 -0.48 -3.34 -4.25
CA ILE A 52 0.09 -2.90 -2.98
C ILE A 52 0.56 -4.12 -2.19
N SER A 53 1.75 -4.03 -1.58
CA SER A 53 2.29 -4.99 -0.62
C SER A 53 2.68 -4.28 0.67
N ILE A 54 2.22 -4.81 1.80
CA ILE A 54 2.52 -4.33 3.15
C ILE A 54 3.15 -5.48 3.92
N ARG A 55 4.40 -5.31 4.33
CA ARG A 55 5.17 -6.32 5.06
C ARG A 55 5.70 -5.73 6.35
N SER A 56 5.49 -6.45 7.44
CA SER A 56 6.02 -6.14 8.77
C SER A 56 6.25 -7.45 9.53
N GLU A 57 6.67 -7.37 10.79
CA GLU A 57 6.78 -8.54 11.65
C GLU A 57 5.43 -9.24 11.84
N ASN A 58 4.35 -8.45 11.97
CA ASN A 58 3.03 -8.96 12.37
C ASN A 58 2.11 -9.34 11.21
N GLN A 59 2.49 -9.00 9.97
CA GLN A 59 1.65 -9.20 8.79
C GLN A 59 2.41 -9.12 7.46
N ASN A 60 1.86 -9.82 6.47
CA ASN A 60 2.27 -9.77 5.07
C ASN A 60 1.01 -9.75 4.20
N VAL A 61 0.60 -8.55 3.78
CA VAL A 61 -0.64 -8.32 3.04
C VAL A 61 -0.31 -7.91 1.61
N LYS A 62 -1.04 -8.47 0.64
CA LYS A 62 -0.99 -8.06 -0.76
C LYS A 62 -2.40 -7.85 -1.28
N ALA A 63 -2.62 -6.74 -1.96
CA ALA A 63 -3.91 -6.43 -2.57
C ALA A 63 -3.70 -5.78 -3.95
N LYS A 64 -4.64 -6.01 -4.85
CA LYS A 64 -4.69 -5.32 -6.14
C LYS A 64 -5.72 -4.21 -6.06
N PHE A 65 -5.44 -3.09 -6.72
CA PHE A 65 -6.42 -2.02 -6.89
C PHE A 65 -6.27 -1.40 -8.28
N TYR A 66 -7.37 -0.87 -8.79
CA TYR A 66 -7.39 -0.12 -10.04
C TYR A 66 -7.50 1.37 -9.73
N LYS A 67 -6.55 2.15 -10.25
CA LYS A 67 -6.59 3.61 -10.19
C LYS A 67 -7.37 4.14 -11.40
N GLN A 68 -8.50 4.79 -11.12
CA GLN A 68 -9.35 5.46 -12.12
C GLN A 68 -8.84 6.85 -12.51
#